data_AF-A0A321L954-F1
#
_entry.id   AF-A0A321L954-F1
#
_cell.length_a   1.000
_cell.length_b   1.000
_cell.length_c   1.000
_cell.angle_alpha   90.00
_cell.angle_beta   90.00
_cell.angle_gamma   90.00
#
_symmetry.space_group_name_H-M   'P 1'
#
loop_
_entity.id
_entity.type
_entity.pdbx_description
1 polymer ?
#
loop_
_entity_poly.entity_id
_entity_poly.type
_entity_poly.pdbx_seq_one_letter_code
_entity_poly.pdbx_strand_id
1 'polypeptide(L)' 'MLKAEAVISGSFFEFVGDDHPLYQLEADARVKGIIGNVVEVEVVFGIRDHTGTWDDLYDGLVDVTVIADLGSPQ' A
#
# COMPACT_ATOMS: atom_id res chain seq x y z
N MET A 1 21.22 4.72 14.59
CA MET A 1 20.09 3.82 14.27
C MET A 1 19.59 4.25 12.90
N LEU A 2 19.54 3.32 11.95
CA LEU A 2 19.01 3.61 10.61
C LEU A 2 17.51 3.89 10.70
N LYS A 3 17.02 4.83 9.90
CA LYS A 3 15.61 5.14 9.74
C LYS A 3 15.16 4.91 8.31
N ALA A 4 13.90 4.59 8.16
CA ALA A 4 13.21 4.55 6.89
C ALA A 4 11.76 4.96 7.11
N GLU A 5 11.18 5.61 6.12
CA GLU A 5 9.78 5.95 6.03
C GLU A 5 9.22 5.44 4.69
N ALA A 6 7.99 4.96 4.72
CA ALA A 6 7.27 4.53 3.53
C ALA A 6 6.07 5.45 3.34
N VAL A 7 5.83 5.86 2.10
CA VAL A 7 4.70 6.73 1.74
C VAL A 7 4.04 6.17 0.49
N ILE A 8 2.71 6.15 0.47
CA ILE A 8 1.94 5.88 -0.75
C ILE A 8 2.15 7.06 -1.71
N SER A 9 2.80 6.81 -2.83
CA SER A 9 3.11 7.83 -3.84
C SER A 9 2.16 7.79 -5.04
N GLY A 10 1.39 6.71 -5.17
CA GLY A 10 0.35 6.55 -6.17
C GLY A 10 -0.57 5.38 -5.80
N SER A 11 -1.80 5.44 -6.30
CA SER A 11 -2.71 4.32 -6.22
C SER A 11 -3.69 4.32 -7.38
N PHE A 12 -4.06 3.13 -7.82
CA PHE A 12 -5.07 2.90 -8.84
C PHE A 12 -5.95 1.75 -8.38
N PHE A 13 -7.27 1.91 -8.54
CA PHE A 13 -8.26 0.94 -8.12
C PHE A 13 -9.42 0.97 -9.10
N GLU A 14 -9.87 -0.21 -9.51
CA GLU A 14 -11.04 -0.36 -10.37
C GLU A 14 -11.87 -1.59 -9.96
N PHE A 15 -13.18 -1.48 -10.14
CA PHE A 15 -14.07 -2.62 -9.99
C PHE A 15 -14.01 -3.49 -11.25
N VAL A 16 -13.97 -4.82 -11.08
CA VAL A 16 -13.92 -5.77 -12.19
C VAL A 16 -15.32 -6.31 -12.46
N GLY A 17 -16.00 -5.79 -13.49
CA GLY A 17 -17.33 -6.26 -13.90
C GLY A 17 -18.26 -5.17 -14.43
N ASP A 18 -19.54 -5.25 -14.09
CA ASP A 18 -20.54 -4.21 -14.38
C ASP A 18 -20.39 -3.03 -13.39
N ASP A 19 -21.07 -1.91 -13.64
CA ASP A 19 -20.94 -0.67 -12.84
C ASP A 19 -21.30 -0.91 -11.35
N HIS A 20 -20.32 -0.71 -10.46
CA HIS A 20 -20.50 -0.80 -9.01
C HIS A 20 -20.00 0.50 -8.36
N PRO A 21 -20.85 1.22 -7.60
CA PRO A 21 -20.45 2.45 -6.95
C PRO A 21 -19.41 2.19 -5.84
N LEU A 22 -18.21 2.75 -6.01
CA LEU A 22 -17.20 2.79 -4.95
C LEU A 22 -17.77 3.45 -3.68
N TYR A 23 -17.61 2.81 -2.54
CA TYR A 23 -18.06 3.35 -1.24
C TYR A 23 -16.89 3.75 -0.35
N GLN A 24 -15.94 2.83 -0.12
CA GLN A 24 -14.80 3.09 0.75
C GLN A 24 -13.51 2.53 0.12
N LEU A 25 -12.45 3.33 0.24
CA LEU A 25 -11.08 2.96 -0.10
C LEU A 25 -10.20 3.24 1.10
N GLU A 26 -9.44 2.24 1.54
CA GLU A 26 -8.39 2.36 2.55
C GLU A 26 -7.06 1.91 1.94
N ALA A 27 -6.02 2.70 2.14
CA ALA A 27 -4.65 2.34 1.78
C ALA A 27 -3.70 2.97 2.80
N ASP A 28 -2.85 2.15 3.40
CA ASP A 28 -1.81 2.53 4.35
C ASP A 28 -0.51 1.81 4.01
N ALA A 29 0.61 2.48 4.22
CA ALA A 29 1.93 1.90 4.03
C ALA A 29 2.82 2.25 5.22
N ARG A 30 3.50 1.26 5.78
CA ARG A 30 4.37 1.44 6.94
C ARG A 30 5.61 0.58 6.87
N VAL A 31 6.71 1.10 7.41
CA VAL A 31 7.96 0.34 7.57
C VAL A 31 7.81 -0.65 8.72
N LYS A 32 8.04 -1.95 8.46
CA LYS A 32 8.04 -3.01 9.47
C LYS A 32 9.39 -3.16 10.15
N GLY A 33 10.47 -2.92 9.39
CA GLY A 33 11.82 -3.02 9.88
C GLY A 33 12.87 -2.74 8.81
N ILE A 34 14.13 -2.66 9.26
CA ILE A 34 15.30 -2.53 8.40
C ILE A 34 16.24 -3.68 8.76
N ILE A 35 16.56 -4.54 7.78
CA ILE A 35 17.43 -5.71 7.95
C ILE A 35 18.60 -5.56 6.98
N GLY A 36 19.76 -5.15 7.49
CA GLY A 36 20.91 -4.83 6.66
C GLY A 36 20.59 -3.65 5.73
N ASN A 37 20.61 -3.89 4.42
CA ASN A 37 20.27 -2.92 3.38
C ASN A 37 18.85 -3.09 2.82
N VAL A 38 18.01 -3.92 3.45
CA VAL A 38 16.63 -4.17 3.04
C VAL A 38 15.69 -3.41 3.97
N VAL A 39 14.75 -2.65 3.40
CA VAL A 39 13.62 -2.06 4.11
C VAL A 39 12.39 -2.90 3.84
N GLU A 40 11.80 -3.50 4.88
CA GLU A 40 10.53 -4.20 4.76
C GLU A 40 9.38 -3.21 4.93
N VAL A 41 8.49 -3.18 3.94
CA VAL A 41 7.29 -2.36 3.95
C VAL A 41 6.06 -3.26 3.97
N GLU A 42 5.13 -2.95 4.87
CA GLU A 42 3.79 -3.52 4.85
C GLU A 42 2.83 -2.50 4.26
N VAL A 43 2.07 -2.95 3.25
CA VAL A 43 0.99 -2.18 2.65
C VAL A 43 -0.32 -2.86 3.04
N VAL A 44 -1.21 -2.10 3.64
CA VAL A 44 -2.58 -2.53 3.94
C VAL A 44 -3.49 -1.77 2.99
N PHE A 45 -4.32 -2.46 2.24
CA PHE A 45 -5.30 -1.83 1.38
C PHE A 45 -6.61 -2.61 1.41
N GLY A 46 -7.72 -1.91 1.18
CA GLY A 46 -9.04 -2.49 1.13
C GLY A 46 -9.98 -1.59 0.35
N ILE A 47 -10.91 -2.22 -0.37
CA ILE A 47 -11.92 -1.53 -1.17
C ILE A 47 -13.26 -2.18 -0.87
N ARG A 48 -14.31 -1.36 -0.85
CA ARG A 48 -15.67 -1.81 -0.58
C ARG A 48 -16.66 -1.04 -1.45
N ASP A 49 -17.63 -1.73 -2.05
CA ASP A 49 -18.77 -1.07 -2.69
C ASP A 49 -19.88 -0.78 -1.66
N HIS A 50 -20.94 -0.10 -2.11
CA HIS A 50 -22.09 0.23 -1.26
C HIS A 50 -23.03 -0.98 -1.02
N THR A 51 -22.90 -2.04 -1.80
CA THR A 51 -23.89 -3.13 -1.92
C THR A 51 -23.40 -4.48 -1.38
N GLY A 52 -22.13 -4.58 -1.04
CA GLY A 52 -21.39 -5.80 -0.77
C GLY A 52 -20.48 -5.71 0.45
N THR A 53 -19.62 -6.71 0.57
CA THR A 53 -18.66 -6.88 1.67
C THR A 53 -17.25 -6.49 1.18
N TRP A 54 -16.23 -6.65 2.01
CA TRP A 54 -14.84 -6.38 1.60
C TRP A 54 -14.26 -7.43 0.63
N ASP A 55 -15.07 -8.42 0.22
CA ASP A 55 -14.63 -9.57 -0.59
C ASP A 55 -14.99 -9.44 -2.08
N ASP A 56 -15.52 -8.28 -2.50
CA ASP A 56 -15.83 -8.02 -3.90
C ASP A 56 -14.54 -7.97 -4.75
N LEU A 57 -14.63 -8.39 -6.01
CA LEU A 57 -13.48 -8.45 -6.90
C LEU A 57 -13.09 -7.06 -7.40
N TYR A 58 -12.02 -6.54 -6.83
CA TYR A 58 -11.36 -5.33 -7.26
C TYR A 58 -9.96 -5.63 -7.77
N ASP A 59 -9.56 -4.91 -8.81
CA ASP A 59 -8.18 -4.86 -9.27
C ASP A 59 -7.56 -3.51 -8.89
N GLY A 60 -6.25 -3.48 -8.70
CA GLY A 60 -5.56 -2.25 -8.35
C GLY A 60 -4.06 -2.40 -8.14
N LEU A 61 -3.43 -1.24 -7.98
CA LEU A 61 -2.01 -1.07 -7.75
C LEU A 61 -1.81 -0.02 -6.65
N VAL A 62 -0.83 -0.24 -5.77
CA VAL A 62 -0.35 0.75 -4.82
C VAL A 62 1.14 0.95 -5.05
N ASP A 63 1.51 2.17 -5.40
CA ASP A 63 2.90 2.56 -5.53
C ASP A 63 3.41 3.09 -4.19
N VAL A 64 4.54 2.54 -3.75
CA VAL A 64 5.19 2.96 -2.50
C VAL A 64 6.56 3.55 -2.80
N THR A 65 6.78 4.74 -2.26
CA THR A 65 8.10 5.35 -2.19
C THR A 65 8.70 5.13 -0.80
N VAL A 66 9.93 4.61 -0.77
CA VAL A 66 10.70 4.44 0.47
C VAL A 66 11.80 5.49 0.53
N ILE A 67 11.86 6.21 1.66
CA ILE A 67 12.95 7.14 1.99
C ILE A 67 13.71 6.53 3.15
N ALA A 68 15.00 6.23 2.96
CA ALA A 68 15.81 5.55 3.97
C ALA A 68 17.19 6.20 4.14
N ASP A 69 17.74 6.09 5.34
CA ASP A 69 19.12 6.47 5.62
C ASP A 69 20.09 5.58 4.83
N LEU A 70 21.16 6.18 4.30
CA LEU A 70 22.25 5.42 3.72
C LEU A 70 23.11 4.83 4.86
N GLY A 71 23.24 3.50 4.90
CA GLY A 71 24.22 2.85 5.76
C GLY A 71 25.65 3.12 5.28
N SER A 72 26.58 3.37 6.21
CA SER A 72 28.00 3.41 5.86
C SER A 72 28.45 2.03 5.36
N PRO A 73 29.28 1.94 4.30
CA PRO A 73 29.88 0.67 3.91
C PRO A 73 30.70 0.11 5.08
N GLN A 74 30.48 -1.17 5.41
CA GLN A 74 31.29 -1.91 6.38
C GLN A 74 32.60 -2.38 5.75
#